data_AF-A0A973A131-F1
#
_entry.id   AF-A0A973A131-F1
#
_cell.length_a   1.000
_cell.length_b   1.000
_cell.length_c   1.000
_cell.angle_alpha   90.00
_cell.angle_beta   90.00
_cell.angle_gamma   90.00
#
_symmetry.space_group_name_H-M   'P 1'
#
loop_
_entity.id
_entity.type
_entity.pdbx_description
1 polymer ?
#
loop_
_entity_poly.entity_id
_entity_poly.type
_entity_poly.pdbx_seq_one_letter_code
_entity_poly.pdbx_strand_id
1 'polypeptide(L)'
;MKRAQLSMMALCFGILIQPVLAGDLYTSLNLNELTFTDQPLPEVTQRDEAVNGVNRNRQQVKEAFLRPYAVVDGGAEVYLVAPDRTPHPWLIRRSMADNIASTRLVMRSTTVDAIRGTLYLPKADWSGMQGYAFRISQSAKDQQLARADFLEAKEHHYRSLQAMEIPGAAWFRYQAQQARGARDVNDPDRSANRARRPNPETELQRTYALFSGGRALSENLQLDRELQVTSNAEPKVSLASLSGITVKEIDWQAVVKDLTPQKDPLASVIPADQHVLFFPSFAAMTTLVDEAKANGTPILRLLDPRSEDALTHERYETQLCLSLDTWARLLGPSLIDSLAMTGSDPYLRTGSDVAILFETSNLGSLKAGIQTQYQRVQSLDHQVQSASGTLLGHAYQGVVKADRTVCSYLVTWDRTVLVTNSLVQLEKVLKAKTGQCETLEALDEYTFFRDRYKRDEPETALLIVTDATIRR
;
A
#
# COMPACT_ATOMS: atom_id res chain seq x y z
N MET A 1 -37.62 8.25 -74.44
CA MET A 1 -38.45 7.68 -73.34
C MET A 1 -38.71 6.21 -73.68
N LYS A 2 -38.41 5.18 -72.90
CA LYS A 2 -37.91 5.02 -71.53
C LYS A 2 -37.25 3.63 -71.45
N ARG A 3 -36.07 3.59 -70.83
CA ARG A 3 -35.53 2.56 -69.91
C ARG A 3 -35.96 1.10 -70.17
N ALA A 4 -35.08 0.36 -70.83
CA ALA A 4 -35.03 -1.09 -70.77
C ALA A 4 -33.71 -1.51 -70.10
N GLN A 5 -33.84 -2.41 -69.12
CA GLN A 5 -32.90 -3.47 -68.76
C GLN A 5 -31.48 -3.05 -68.34
N LEU A 6 -31.27 -2.91 -67.03
CA LEU A 6 -30.13 -3.49 -66.30
C LEU A 6 -30.31 -3.15 -64.80
N SER A 7 -31.01 -3.99 -64.05
CA SER A 7 -30.98 -3.98 -62.56
C SER A 7 -31.67 -5.23 -62.04
N MET A 8 -31.01 -6.37 -62.14
CA MET A 8 -31.16 -7.50 -61.19
C MET A 8 -30.07 -8.53 -61.47
N MET A 9 -29.05 -8.58 -60.60
CA MET A 9 -27.96 -9.57 -60.45
C MET A 9 -26.56 -8.96 -60.47
N ALA A 10 -26.23 -8.25 -59.40
CA ALA A 10 -24.89 -8.16 -58.81
C ALA A 10 -25.13 -7.80 -57.34
N LEU A 11 -25.65 -8.75 -56.55
CA LEU A 11 -24.86 -9.44 -55.53
C LEU A 11 -23.95 -8.46 -54.79
N CYS A 12 -24.41 -8.07 -53.61
CA CYS A 12 -23.73 -7.28 -52.61
C CYS A 12 -22.29 -7.77 -52.38
N PHE A 13 -21.33 -7.26 -53.16
CA PHE A 13 -19.94 -7.19 -52.72
C PHE A 13 -19.82 -5.94 -51.87
N GLY A 14 -20.25 -6.08 -50.61
CA GLY A 14 -19.90 -5.13 -49.57
C GLY A 14 -18.38 -5.03 -49.53
N ILE A 15 -17.89 -3.82 -49.78
CA ILE A 15 -16.53 -3.41 -49.48
C ILE A 15 -16.38 -3.50 -47.96
N LEU A 16 -16.10 -4.70 -47.46
CA LEU A 16 -15.47 -4.95 -46.19
C LEU A 16 -13.97 -4.76 -46.41
N ILE A 17 -13.56 -3.49 -46.49
CA ILE A 17 -12.19 -3.16 -46.09
C ILE A 17 -12.19 -3.41 -44.59
N GLN A 18 -11.77 -4.60 -44.18
CA GLN A 18 -11.38 -4.81 -42.80
C GLN A 18 -10.24 -3.81 -42.52
N PRO A 19 -10.32 -3.00 -41.45
CA PRO A 19 -9.11 -2.37 -40.96
C PRO A 19 -8.17 -3.53 -40.63
N VAL A 20 -7.07 -3.64 -41.37
CA VAL A 20 -5.93 -4.45 -40.96
C VAL A 20 -5.61 -3.99 -39.54
N LEU A 21 -5.95 -4.81 -38.56
CA LEU A 21 -5.43 -4.67 -37.20
C LEU A 21 -3.92 -4.55 -37.37
N ALA A 22 -3.36 -3.37 -37.09
CA ALA A 22 -1.92 -3.16 -37.14
C ALA A 22 -1.29 -4.21 -36.23
N GLY A 23 -0.57 -5.18 -36.82
CA GLY A 23 0.08 -6.24 -36.07
C GLY A 23 1.12 -5.63 -35.12
N ASP A 24 1.21 -6.16 -33.91
CA ASP A 24 2.27 -5.78 -32.97
C ASP A 24 3.65 -6.00 -33.62
N LEU A 25 4.45 -4.94 -33.70
CA LEU A 25 5.83 -4.96 -34.16
C LEU A 25 6.77 -4.99 -32.97
N TYR A 26 7.67 -5.97 -32.96
CA TYR A 26 8.68 -6.13 -31.92
C TYR A 26 10.05 -5.73 -32.46
N THR A 27 10.78 -4.97 -31.65
CA THR A 27 12.14 -4.52 -31.95
C THR A 27 13.06 -4.88 -30.80
N SER A 28 14.23 -5.44 -31.11
CA SER A 28 15.32 -5.68 -30.16
C SER A 28 16.60 -5.15 -30.79
N LEU A 29 17.20 -4.11 -30.19
CA LEU A 29 18.41 -3.46 -30.67
C LEU A 29 19.40 -3.28 -29.53
N ASN A 30 20.69 -3.36 -29.82
CA ASN A 30 21.70 -2.93 -28.84
C ASN A 30 21.66 -1.40 -28.70
N LEU A 31 21.98 -0.87 -27.52
CA LEU A 31 21.99 0.60 -27.35
C LEU A 31 22.97 1.30 -28.30
N ASN A 32 24.06 0.64 -28.69
CA ASN A 32 25.03 1.15 -29.66
C ASN A 32 24.50 1.24 -31.10
N GLU A 33 23.41 0.53 -31.41
CA GLU A 33 22.79 0.50 -32.74
C GLU A 33 21.73 1.60 -32.89
N LEU A 34 21.41 2.34 -31.82
CA LEU A 34 20.43 3.42 -31.83
C LEU A 34 21.02 4.68 -32.46
N THR A 35 20.22 5.38 -33.28
CA THR A 35 20.59 6.70 -33.79
C THR A 35 20.21 7.77 -32.77
N PHE A 36 21.19 8.39 -32.13
CA PHE A 36 20.99 9.52 -31.21
C PHE A 36 20.96 10.85 -31.97
N THR A 37 20.02 11.73 -31.60
CA THR A 37 19.78 12.99 -32.35
C THR A 37 20.49 14.18 -31.70
N ASP A 38 20.58 14.21 -30.37
CA ASP A 38 21.08 15.39 -29.65
C ASP A 38 22.55 15.25 -29.25
N GLN A 39 22.93 14.13 -28.65
CA GLN A 39 24.28 13.87 -28.13
C GLN A 39 24.64 12.39 -28.30
N PRO A 40 25.91 12.06 -28.63
CA PRO A 40 26.36 10.68 -28.64
C PRO A 40 26.33 10.11 -27.21
N LEU A 41 26.22 8.78 -27.12
CA LEU A 41 26.38 8.08 -25.84
C LEU A 41 27.76 8.38 -25.25
N PRO A 42 27.89 8.43 -23.92
CA PRO A 42 29.17 8.72 -23.28
C PRO A 42 30.21 7.65 -23.60
N GLU A 43 31.32 8.04 -24.25
CA GLU A 43 32.51 7.21 -24.44
C GLU A 43 33.31 7.16 -23.14
N VAL A 44 33.03 6.18 -22.28
CA VAL A 44 33.76 6.05 -21.00
C VAL A 44 34.93 5.08 -21.16
N THR A 45 36.14 5.63 -21.21
CA THR A 45 37.39 4.91 -21.56
C THR A 45 38.21 4.44 -20.36
N GLN A 46 37.84 4.79 -19.12
CA GLN A 46 38.51 4.29 -17.91
C GLN A 46 37.47 3.92 -16.84
N ARG A 47 37.72 2.84 -16.09
CA ARG A 47 36.87 2.37 -14.97
C ARG A 47 36.50 3.58 -14.10
N ASP A 48 35.20 3.88 -14.04
CA ASP A 48 34.64 5.02 -13.31
C ASP A 48 35.33 5.18 -11.93
N GLU A 49 36.14 6.23 -11.77
CA GLU A 49 36.93 6.47 -10.53
C GLU A 49 36.03 6.59 -9.28
N ALA A 50 34.73 6.80 -9.46
CA ALA A 50 33.71 6.88 -8.42
C ALA A 50 33.48 5.57 -7.62
N VAL A 51 34.03 4.42 -8.06
CA VAL A 51 33.78 3.11 -7.42
C VAL A 51 34.65 2.87 -6.18
N ASN A 52 35.76 3.60 -5.99
CA ASN A 52 36.73 3.29 -4.93
C ASN A 52 36.44 3.90 -3.54
N GLY A 53 35.27 4.49 -3.30
CA GLY A 53 34.94 5.12 -2.01
C GLY A 53 33.51 4.94 -1.50
N VAL A 54 32.65 4.25 -2.24
CA VAL A 54 31.24 4.11 -1.85
C VAL A 54 31.05 2.86 -0.98
N ASN A 55 30.68 3.05 0.28
CA ASN A 55 30.29 1.94 1.17
C ASN A 55 29.21 1.07 0.50
N ARG A 56 29.30 -0.27 0.62
CA ARG A 56 28.36 -1.26 0.04
C ARG A 56 26.89 -0.88 0.21
N ASN A 57 26.50 -0.35 1.38
CA ASN A 57 25.12 0.05 1.63
C ASN A 57 24.69 1.26 0.77
N ARG A 58 25.57 2.25 0.61
CA ARG A 58 25.31 3.45 -0.21
C ARG A 58 25.31 3.14 -1.70
N GLN A 59 26.07 2.11 -2.09
CA GLN A 59 26.09 1.56 -3.45
C GLN A 59 24.76 0.87 -3.81
N GLN A 60 24.25 -0.02 -2.95
CA GLN A 60 22.98 -0.71 -3.18
C GLN A 60 21.80 0.27 -3.29
N VAL A 61 21.80 1.31 -2.45
CA VAL A 61 20.81 2.39 -2.52
C VAL A 61 20.88 3.11 -3.87
N LYS A 62 22.07 3.53 -4.32
CA LYS A 62 22.21 4.21 -5.63
C LYS A 62 21.81 3.32 -6.82
N GLU A 63 22.15 2.04 -6.81
CA GLU A 63 21.73 1.07 -7.83
C GLU A 63 20.20 0.89 -7.87
N ALA A 64 19.54 0.96 -6.72
CA ALA A 64 18.09 0.85 -6.65
C ALA A 64 17.37 2.08 -7.21
N PHE A 65 17.92 3.29 -7.02
CA PHE A 65 17.26 4.56 -7.39
C PHE A 65 17.67 5.12 -8.77
N LEU A 66 18.91 4.89 -9.24
CA LEU A 66 19.42 5.39 -10.52
C LEU A 66 19.33 4.32 -11.61
N ARG A 67 18.12 3.78 -11.79
CA ARG A 67 17.87 2.77 -12.81
C ARG A 67 17.64 3.43 -14.17
N PRO A 68 18.37 3.03 -15.21
CA PRO A 68 18.10 3.53 -16.55
C PRO A 68 16.78 2.99 -17.06
N TYR A 69 16.10 3.83 -17.81
CA TYR A 69 14.84 3.52 -18.45
C TYR A 69 14.73 4.29 -19.77
N ALA A 70 13.89 3.80 -20.66
CA ALA A 70 13.57 4.48 -21.90
C ALA A 70 12.09 4.86 -21.90
N VAL A 71 11.77 5.97 -22.55
CA VAL A 71 10.40 6.40 -22.86
C VAL A 71 10.32 6.61 -24.35
N VAL A 72 9.24 6.16 -24.96
CA VAL A 72 9.00 6.28 -26.41
C VAL A 72 7.67 6.98 -26.65
N ASP A 73 7.62 7.80 -27.70
CA ASP A 73 6.43 8.53 -28.09
C ASP A 73 5.40 7.59 -28.75
N GLY A 74 4.11 7.90 -28.58
CA GLY A 74 3.04 7.18 -29.28
C GLY A 74 2.53 5.90 -28.61
N GLY A 75 2.83 5.70 -27.31
CA GLY A 75 2.23 4.62 -26.52
C GLY A 75 2.85 3.23 -26.71
N ALA A 76 4.01 3.15 -27.36
CA ALA A 76 4.78 1.91 -27.46
C ALA A 76 5.34 1.50 -26.08
N GLU A 77 5.38 0.18 -25.81
CA GLU A 77 5.96 -0.38 -24.59
C GLU A 77 7.46 -0.63 -24.82
N VAL A 78 8.34 -0.15 -23.94
CA VAL A 78 9.80 -0.28 -24.07
C VAL A 78 10.46 -0.72 -22.76
N TYR A 79 11.46 -1.60 -22.85
CA TYR A 79 12.22 -2.12 -21.72
C TYR A 79 13.72 -2.22 -22.04
N LEU A 80 14.56 -2.12 -21.02
CA LEU A 80 16.00 -2.33 -21.12
C LEU A 80 16.39 -3.69 -20.51
N VAL A 81 17.27 -4.43 -21.18
CA VAL A 81 17.60 -5.82 -20.82
C VAL A 81 19.10 -6.08 -20.91
N ALA A 82 19.65 -6.81 -19.95
CA ALA A 82 21.03 -7.30 -19.98
C ALA A 82 21.16 -8.56 -20.88
N PRO A 83 22.34 -8.88 -21.42
CA PRO A 83 22.52 -10.05 -22.27
C PRO A 83 22.60 -11.34 -21.44
N ASP A 84 23.09 -11.25 -20.20
CA ASP A 84 23.23 -12.36 -19.24
C ASP A 84 21.95 -12.62 -18.43
N ARG A 85 20.82 -12.00 -18.83
CA ARG A 85 19.52 -12.14 -18.15
C ARG A 85 19.58 -11.80 -16.66
N THR A 86 20.53 -10.94 -16.27
CA THR A 86 20.64 -10.45 -14.91
C THR A 86 19.50 -9.48 -14.59
N PRO A 87 19.04 -9.41 -13.32
CA PRO A 87 17.96 -8.53 -12.91
C PRO A 87 18.22 -7.04 -13.11
N HIS A 88 19.49 -6.67 -13.22
CA HIS A 88 19.91 -5.29 -13.31
C HIS A 88 21.00 -5.17 -14.38
N PRO A 89 20.71 -4.58 -15.56
CA PRO A 89 21.70 -4.43 -16.61
C PRO A 89 22.85 -3.48 -16.25
N TRP A 90 22.69 -2.68 -15.19
CA TRP A 90 23.57 -1.55 -14.88
C TRP A 90 24.16 -1.67 -13.48
N LEU A 91 25.22 -2.47 -13.34
CA LEU A 91 25.92 -2.67 -12.07
C LEU A 91 26.98 -1.59 -11.91
N ILE A 92 27.07 -0.95 -10.73
CA ILE A 92 28.12 0.07 -10.45
C ILE A 92 29.54 -0.54 -10.56
N ARG A 93 29.66 -1.88 -10.47
CA ARG A 93 30.94 -2.59 -10.64
C ARG A 93 31.41 -2.70 -12.10
N ARG A 94 30.52 -2.52 -13.09
CA ARG A 94 30.84 -2.52 -14.52
C ARG A 94 30.97 -1.06 -14.98
N SER A 95 31.84 -0.78 -15.94
CA SER A 95 31.94 0.57 -16.49
C SER A 95 30.64 0.98 -17.20
N MET A 96 30.38 2.29 -17.31
CA MET A 96 29.29 2.82 -18.13
C MET A 96 29.32 2.23 -19.56
N ALA A 97 30.50 2.13 -20.18
CA ALA A 97 30.68 1.57 -21.51
C ALA A 97 30.29 0.08 -21.59
N ASP A 98 30.69 -0.73 -20.60
CA ASP A 98 30.32 -2.15 -20.52
C ASP A 98 28.80 -2.32 -20.35
N ASN A 99 28.18 -1.50 -19.51
CA ASN A 99 26.73 -1.54 -19.30
C ASN A 99 25.97 -1.12 -20.58
N ILE A 100 26.44 -0.08 -21.28
CA ILE A 100 25.88 0.33 -22.58
C ILE A 100 25.99 -0.80 -23.61
N ALA A 101 27.19 -1.36 -23.78
CA ALA A 101 27.46 -2.38 -24.80
C ALA A 101 26.69 -3.69 -24.55
N SER A 102 26.40 -3.99 -23.29
CA SER A 102 25.65 -5.19 -22.90
C SER A 102 24.13 -4.96 -22.84
N THR A 103 23.67 -3.72 -22.79
CA THR A 103 22.23 -3.43 -22.68
C THR A 103 21.55 -3.43 -24.05
N ARG A 104 20.44 -4.15 -24.13
CA ARG A 104 19.51 -4.14 -25.25
C ARG A 104 18.27 -3.33 -24.92
N LEU A 105 17.77 -2.60 -25.89
CA LEU A 105 16.45 -1.99 -25.87
C LEU A 105 15.49 -2.91 -26.62
N VAL A 106 14.44 -3.33 -25.93
CA VAL A 106 13.35 -4.12 -26.52
C VAL A 106 12.06 -3.33 -26.46
N MET A 107 11.28 -3.37 -27.54
CA MET A 107 10.10 -2.54 -27.70
C MET A 107 8.99 -3.29 -28.43
N ARG A 108 7.74 -2.99 -28.05
CA ARG A 108 6.53 -3.34 -28.77
C ARG A 108 5.86 -2.05 -29.24
N SER A 109 5.60 -1.95 -30.54
CA SER A 109 4.88 -0.85 -31.16
C SER A 109 3.73 -1.35 -32.02
N THR A 110 2.71 -0.51 -32.19
CA THR A 110 1.62 -0.72 -33.15
C THR A 110 1.82 0.08 -34.45
N THR A 111 2.86 0.91 -34.52
CA THR A 111 3.17 1.76 -35.68
C THR A 111 4.49 1.36 -36.34
N VAL A 112 4.51 1.45 -37.67
CA VAL A 112 5.68 1.17 -38.53
C VAL A 112 6.58 2.41 -38.69
N ASP A 113 6.08 3.58 -38.29
CA ASP A 113 6.79 4.85 -38.42
C ASP A 113 8.03 4.93 -37.52
N ALA A 114 8.93 5.84 -37.85
CA ALA A 114 10.13 6.03 -37.05
C ALA A 114 9.77 6.56 -35.65
N ILE A 115 10.02 5.74 -34.63
CA ILE A 115 9.68 6.03 -33.23
C ILE A 115 10.78 6.90 -32.64
N ARG A 116 10.36 7.96 -31.96
CA ARG A 116 11.23 8.84 -31.18
C ARG A 116 11.10 8.47 -29.70
N GLY A 117 12.18 8.61 -28.96
CA GLY A 117 12.19 8.36 -27.53
C GLY A 117 13.36 9.01 -26.84
N THR A 118 13.32 8.96 -25.51
CA THR A 118 14.37 9.46 -24.64
C THR A 118 14.86 8.32 -23.76
N LEU A 119 16.16 8.05 -23.84
CA LEU A 119 16.85 7.10 -22.98
C LEU A 119 17.43 7.87 -21.79
N TYR A 120 17.03 7.51 -20.57
CA TYR A 120 17.58 8.09 -19.35
C TYR A 120 18.68 7.19 -18.79
N LEU A 121 19.90 7.70 -18.73
CA LEU A 121 21.06 7.02 -18.15
C LEU A 121 21.57 7.76 -16.91
N PRO A 122 22.18 7.07 -15.94
CA PRO A 122 22.88 7.74 -14.85
C PRO A 122 24.05 8.58 -15.41
N LYS A 123 24.29 9.74 -14.79
CA LYS A 123 25.50 10.53 -15.06
C LYS A 123 26.75 9.75 -14.62
N ALA A 124 27.90 10.03 -15.24
CA ALA A 124 29.17 9.38 -14.90
C ALA A 124 29.56 9.51 -13.41
N ASP A 125 29.13 10.59 -12.76
CA ASP A 125 29.33 10.86 -11.33
C ASP A 125 28.27 10.22 -10.40
N TRP A 126 27.28 9.52 -10.96
CA TRP A 126 26.12 8.96 -10.24
C TRP A 126 25.39 9.99 -9.35
N SER A 127 25.34 11.26 -9.79
CA SER A 127 24.62 12.34 -9.10
C SER A 127 23.14 12.46 -9.51
N GLY A 128 22.76 11.88 -10.64
CA GLY A 128 21.40 11.92 -11.17
C GLY A 128 21.29 11.25 -12.54
N MET A 129 20.15 11.47 -13.20
CA MET A 129 19.86 10.94 -14.53
C MET A 129 20.06 12.00 -15.62
N GLN A 130 20.45 11.59 -16.82
CA GLN A 130 20.57 12.40 -18.02
C GLN A 130 19.82 11.72 -19.17
N GLY A 131 19.04 12.51 -19.93
CA GLY A 131 18.26 12.03 -21.07
C GLY A 131 19.03 12.15 -22.38
N TYR A 132 18.89 11.14 -23.24
CA TYR A 132 19.47 11.05 -24.58
C TYR A 132 18.36 10.76 -25.58
N ALA A 133 18.06 11.72 -26.46
CA ALA A 133 17.04 11.55 -27.49
C ALA A 133 17.55 10.60 -28.58
N PHE A 134 16.77 9.56 -28.87
CA PHE A 134 17.06 8.57 -29.90
C PHE A 134 15.90 8.39 -30.88
N ARG A 135 16.23 7.86 -32.06
CA ARG A 135 15.27 7.50 -33.10
C ARG A 135 15.49 6.06 -33.54
N ILE A 136 14.40 5.31 -33.62
CA ILE A 136 14.36 3.94 -34.14
C ILE A 136 13.70 3.98 -35.51
N SER A 137 14.42 3.58 -36.54
CA SER A 137 13.92 3.50 -37.92
C SER A 137 13.89 2.07 -38.48
N GLN A 138 14.22 1.07 -37.65
CA GLN A 138 14.34 -0.33 -38.06
C GLN A 138 13.51 -1.25 -37.16
N SER A 139 12.71 -2.13 -37.77
CA SER A 139 12.06 -3.24 -37.10
C SER A 139 12.97 -4.47 -37.11
N ALA A 140 12.88 -5.35 -36.11
CA ALA A 140 13.70 -6.55 -36.06
C ALA A 140 13.44 -7.47 -37.27
N LYS A 141 14.52 -8.02 -37.85
CA LYS A 141 14.44 -8.99 -38.96
C LYS A 141 13.76 -10.30 -38.54
N ASP A 142 13.89 -10.67 -37.27
CA ASP A 142 13.23 -11.82 -36.66
C ASP A 142 12.24 -11.35 -35.59
N GLN A 143 10.96 -11.27 -35.98
CA GLN A 143 9.87 -10.84 -35.12
C GLN A 143 9.57 -11.86 -34.00
N GLN A 144 9.87 -13.14 -34.20
CA GLN A 144 9.57 -14.17 -33.22
C GLN A 144 10.59 -14.16 -32.07
N LEU A 145 11.87 -14.01 -32.40
CA LEU A 145 12.93 -13.81 -31.40
C LEU A 145 12.72 -12.49 -30.65
N ALA A 146 12.44 -11.39 -31.36
CA ALA A 146 12.21 -10.08 -30.75
C ALA A 146 11.01 -10.07 -29.80
N ARG A 147 9.94 -10.79 -30.15
CA ARG A 147 8.79 -10.98 -29.25
C ARG A 147 9.15 -11.77 -28.00
N ALA A 148 9.94 -12.84 -28.13
CA ALA A 148 10.38 -13.65 -26.99
C ALA A 148 11.25 -12.84 -26.02
N ASP A 149 12.17 -12.02 -26.55
CA ASP A 149 12.99 -11.08 -25.78
C ASP A 149 12.14 -9.99 -25.10
N PHE A 150 11.17 -9.42 -25.82
CA PHE A 150 10.25 -8.42 -25.25
C PHE A 150 9.44 -8.98 -24.07
N LEU A 151 8.87 -10.18 -24.22
CA LEU A 151 8.11 -10.81 -23.14
C LEU A 151 9.01 -11.18 -21.96
N GLU A 152 10.29 -11.51 -22.18
CA GLU A 152 11.29 -11.66 -21.10
C GLU A 152 11.41 -10.39 -20.29
N ALA A 153 11.64 -9.30 -21.01
CA ALA A 153 11.94 -8.01 -20.44
C ALA A 153 10.75 -7.52 -19.63
N LYS A 154 9.54 -7.64 -20.20
CA LYS A 154 8.29 -7.31 -19.54
C LYS A 154 8.13 -8.10 -18.24
N GLU A 155 8.33 -9.41 -18.30
CA GLU A 155 8.27 -10.26 -17.11
C GLU A 155 9.31 -9.82 -16.05
N HIS A 156 10.55 -9.64 -16.46
CA HIS A 156 11.65 -9.32 -15.56
C HIS A 156 11.49 -7.94 -14.90
N HIS A 157 11.03 -6.96 -15.67
CA HIS A 157 10.70 -5.61 -15.21
C HIS A 157 9.64 -5.64 -14.11
N TYR A 158 8.50 -6.30 -14.37
CA TYR A 158 7.41 -6.35 -13.39
C TYR A 158 7.74 -7.23 -12.18
N ARG A 159 8.52 -8.31 -12.33
CA ARG A 159 9.07 -9.04 -11.17
C ARG A 159 9.95 -8.14 -10.30
N SER A 160 10.77 -7.29 -10.92
CA SER A 160 11.61 -6.35 -10.16
C SER A 160 10.79 -5.27 -9.46
N LEU A 161 9.75 -4.73 -10.09
CA LEU A 161 8.83 -3.78 -9.46
C LEU A 161 8.13 -4.42 -8.26
N GLN A 162 7.70 -5.68 -8.40
CA GLN A 162 7.11 -6.45 -7.31
C GLN A 162 8.08 -6.62 -6.13
N ALA A 163 9.36 -6.91 -6.40
CA ALA A 163 10.38 -7.10 -5.36
C ALA A 163 10.77 -5.81 -4.62
N MET A 164 10.41 -4.63 -5.16
CA MET A 164 10.65 -3.36 -4.48
C MET A 164 9.55 -2.99 -3.48
N GLU A 165 8.52 -3.83 -3.34
CA GLU A 165 7.40 -3.64 -2.39
C GLU A 165 6.69 -2.28 -2.54
N ILE A 166 6.76 -1.70 -3.75
CA ILE A 166 6.08 -0.44 -4.07
C ILE A 166 4.59 -0.68 -4.41
N PRO A 167 3.73 0.35 -4.29
CA PRO A 167 2.32 0.26 -4.66
C PRO A 167 2.14 -0.29 -6.09
N GLY A 168 1.18 -1.20 -6.27
CA GLY A 168 0.90 -1.83 -7.57
C GLY A 168 1.35 -3.30 -7.70
N ALA A 169 1.80 -3.94 -6.61
CA ALA A 169 2.26 -5.33 -6.61
C ALA A 169 1.27 -6.33 -7.26
N ALA A 170 -0.05 -6.12 -7.13
CA ALA A 170 -1.05 -6.94 -7.80
C ALA A 170 -1.00 -6.81 -9.33
N TRP A 171 -0.87 -5.57 -9.83
CA TRP A 171 -0.70 -5.29 -11.26
C TRP A 171 0.64 -5.82 -11.80
N PHE A 172 1.71 -5.65 -11.04
CA PHE A 172 3.03 -6.17 -11.44
C PHE A 172 3.02 -7.70 -11.53
N ARG A 173 2.41 -8.38 -10.53
CA ARG A 173 2.20 -9.83 -10.58
C ARG A 173 1.40 -10.25 -11.80
N TYR A 174 0.30 -9.56 -12.09
CA TYR A 174 -0.54 -9.82 -13.24
C TYR A 174 0.22 -9.68 -14.56
N GLN A 175 0.91 -8.55 -14.77
CA GLN A 175 1.69 -8.31 -15.98
C GLN A 175 2.84 -9.32 -16.15
N ALA A 176 3.52 -9.68 -15.06
CA ALA A 176 4.55 -10.71 -15.09
C ALA A 176 3.98 -12.10 -15.45
N GLN A 177 2.81 -12.47 -14.91
CA GLN A 177 2.15 -13.73 -15.25
C GLN A 177 1.64 -13.75 -16.70
N GLN A 178 1.09 -12.64 -17.19
CA GLN A 178 0.66 -12.52 -18.58
C GLN A 178 1.83 -12.68 -19.54
N ALA A 179 2.96 -12.03 -19.26
CA ALA A 179 4.19 -12.14 -20.05
C ALA A 179 4.74 -13.57 -20.05
N ARG A 180 4.78 -14.25 -18.88
CA ARG A 180 5.14 -15.68 -18.78
C ARG A 180 4.24 -16.58 -19.60
N GLY A 181 2.93 -16.41 -19.46
CA GLY A 181 1.94 -17.21 -20.18
C GLY A 181 2.09 -17.07 -21.70
N ALA A 182 2.31 -15.84 -22.19
CA ALA A 182 2.55 -15.57 -23.60
C ALA A 182 3.87 -16.16 -24.15
N ARG A 183 4.87 -16.40 -23.28
CA ARG A 183 6.11 -17.11 -23.64
C ARG A 183 5.89 -18.62 -23.71
N ASP A 184 5.25 -19.19 -22.69
CA ASP A 184 5.04 -20.64 -22.57
C ASP A 184 4.15 -21.23 -23.68
N VAL A 185 3.22 -20.45 -24.26
CA VAL A 185 2.36 -20.89 -25.39
C VAL A 185 3.17 -21.21 -26.66
N ASN A 186 4.40 -20.72 -26.80
CA ASN A 186 5.25 -20.94 -27.97
C ASN A 186 6.40 -21.94 -27.75
N ASP A 187 6.46 -22.63 -26.60
CA ASP A 187 7.46 -23.67 -26.29
C ASP A 187 6.78 -25.06 -26.23
N PRO A 188 6.81 -25.84 -27.34
CA PRO A 188 6.12 -27.12 -27.39
C PRO A 188 6.69 -28.17 -26.42
N ASP A 189 7.98 -28.12 -26.08
CA ASP A 189 8.62 -29.11 -25.19
C ASP A 189 8.28 -28.89 -23.70
N ARG A 190 8.04 -27.64 -23.28
CA ARG A 190 7.63 -27.35 -21.90
C ARG A 190 6.14 -27.60 -21.62
N SER A 191 5.33 -27.62 -22.67
CA SER A 191 3.87 -27.80 -22.58
C SER A 191 3.46 -29.22 -22.12
N ALA A 192 4.27 -30.25 -22.43
CA ALA A 192 3.99 -31.65 -22.11
C ALA A 192 4.00 -31.95 -20.60
N ASN A 193 4.82 -31.25 -19.80
CA ASN A 193 4.90 -31.46 -18.35
C ASN A 193 3.81 -30.74 -17.54
N ARG A 194 2.90 -30.00 -18.19
CA ARG A 194 1.83 -29.23 -17.51
C ARG A 194 0.41 -29.70 -17.78
N ALA A 195 0.21 -30.79 -18.53
CA ALA A 195 -1.12 -31.36 -18.83
C ALA A 195 -1.90 -31.89 -17.60
N ARG A 196 -1.53 -31.53 -16.37
CA ARG A 196 -2.18 -31.92 -15.12
C ARG A 196 -2.56 -30.75 -14.21
N ARG A 197 -2.76 -29.54 -14.75
CA ARG A 197 -3.30 -28.42 -13.98
C ARG A 197 -4.35 -27.63 -14.79
N PRO A 198 -5.65 -27.92 -14.62
CA PRO A 198 -6.67 -26.98 -15.03
C PRO A 198 -6.79 -25.92 -13.93
N ASN A 199 -6.32 -24.69 -14.18
CA ASN A 199 -6.81 -23.55 -13.42
C ASN A 199 -7.59 -22.61 -14.36
N PRO A 200 -8.89 -22.84 -14.58
CA PRO A 200 -9.73 -21.89 -15.28
C PRO A 200 -10.21 -20.83 -14.29
N GLU A 201 -9.29 -20.02 -13.76
CA GLU A 201 -9.68 -18.75 -13.16
C GLU A 201 -10.31 -17.89 -14.25
N THR A 202 -11.59 -17.55 -14.09
CA THR A 202 -12.28 -16.65 -15.02
C THR A 202 -11.62 -15.27 -15.05
N GLU A 203 -11.54 -14.64 -16.23
CA GLU A 203 -10.96 -13.31 -16.42
C GLU A 203 -11.56 -12.25 -15.47
N LEU A 204 -12.84 -12.42 -15.15
CA LEU A 204 -13.58 -11.59 -14.22
C LEU A 204 -13.05 -11.71 -12.78
N GLN A 205 -12.78 -12.93 -12.28
CA GLN A 205 -12.17 -13.15 -10.97
C GLN A 205 -10.77 -12.55 -10.87
N ARG A 206 -9.98 -12.60 -11.96
CA ARG A 206 -8.66 -11.96 -12.01
C ARG A 206 -8.75 -10.43 -11.95
N THR A 207 -9.70 -9.84 -12.67
CA THR A 207 -9.96 -8.40 -12.61
C THR A 207 -10.43 -7.98 -11.22
N TYR A 208 -11.36 -8.72 -10.61
CA TYR A 208 -11.79 -8.45 -9.23
C TYR A 208 -10.66 -8.63 -8.20
N ALA A 209 -9.80 -9.63 -8.35
CA ALA A 209 -8.64 -9.85 -7.49
C ALA A 209 -7.56 -8.77 -7.64
N LEU A 210 -7.45 -8.18 -8.83
CA LEU A 210 -6.52 -7.09 -9.14
C LEU A 210 -6.88 -5.79 -8.41
N PHE A 211 -8.18 -5.47 -8.31
CA PHE A 211 -8.67 -4.22 -7.70
C PHE A 211 -9.04 -4.36 -6.22
N SER A 212 -9.67 -5.46 -5.80
CA SER A 212 -10.08 -5.65 -4.38
C SER A 212 -8.95 -6.15 -3.47
N GLY A 213 -7.85 -6.60 -4.08
CA GLY A 213 -6.75 -7.31 -3.44
C GLY A 213 -7.13 -8.61 -2.73
N GLY A 214 -8.36 -9.13 -2.89
CA GLY A 214 -8.83 -10.37 -2.24
C GLY A 214 -7.86 -11.55 -2.30
N ARG A 215 -6.95 -11.59 -3.28
CA ARG A 215 -5.86 -12.57 -3.36
C ARG A 215 -4.86 -12.53 -2.19
N ALA A 216 -4.52 -11.36 -1.63
CA ALA A 216 -3.63 -11.30 -0.46
C ALA A 216 -4.32 -11.87 0.80
N LEU A 217 -5.64 -11.72 0.89
CA LEU A 217 -6.44 -12.38 1.93
C LEU A 217 -6.50 -13.89 1.69
N SER A 218 -6.72 -14.34 0.43
CA SER A 218 -6.68 -15.75 0.01
C SER A 218 -5.33 -16.42 0.29
N GLU A 219 -4.23 -15.72 0.02
CA GLU A 219 -2.86 -16.20 0.23
C GLU A 219 -2.54 -16.29 1.73
N ASN A 220 -2.89 -15.28 2.55
CA ASN A 220 -2.74 -15.35 4.02
C ASN A 220 -3.61 -16.44 4.65
N LEU A 221 -4.83 -16.64 4.15
CA LEU A 221 -5.75 -17.68 4.62
C LEU A 221 -5.46 -19.06 4.00
N GLN A 222 -4.46 -19.19 3.13
CA GLN A 222 -4.14 -20.40 2.38
C GLN A 222 -5.34 -21.02 1.65
N LEU A 223 -6.33 -20.22 1.21
CA LEU A 223 -7.54 -20.75 0.54
C LEU A 223 -7.22 -21.43 -0.80
N ASP A 224 -6.11 -21.06 -1.43
CA ASP A 224 -5.60 -21.66 -2.67
C ASP A 224 -4.66 -22.86 -2.43
N ARG A 225 -4.42 -23.22 -1.16
CA ARG A 225 -3.71 -24.46 -0.86
C ARG A 225 -4.72 -25.60 -1.00
N GLU A 226 -4.61 -26.37 -2.09
CA GLU A 226 -5.31 -27.64 -2.21
C GLU A 226 -4.97 -28.48 -0.97
N LEU A 227 -5.91 -28.55 -0.02
CA LEU A 227 -5.83 -29.49 1.09
C LEU A 227 -5.67 -30.86 0.46
N GLN A 228 -4.58 -31.57 0.79
CA GLN A 228 -4.48 -32.98 0.47
C GLN A 228 -5.59 -33.67 1.26
N VAL A 229 -6.75 -33.83 0.63
CA VAL A 229 -7.85 -34.64 1.16
C VAL A 229 -7.35 -36.08 1.07
N THR A 230 -6.67 -36.52 2.13
CA THR A 230 -6.52 -37.95 2.38
C THR A 230 -7.93 -38.46 2.64
N SER A 231 -8.32 -39.50 1.91
CA SER A 231 -9.68 -40.07 1.92
C SER A 231 -10.02 -40.82 3.21
N ASN A 232 -9.39 -40.47 4.33
CA ASN A 232 -9.80 -40.94 5.64
C ASN A 232 -10.65 -39.83 6.25
N ALA A 233 -11.95 -39.95 6.02
CA ALA A 233 -12.96 -39.10 6.62
C ALA A 233 -12.91 -39.25 8.16
N GLU A 234 -12.14 -38.39 8.81
CA GLU A 234 -12.31 -38.13 10.23
C GLU A 234 -13.70 -37.52 10.48
N PRO A 235 -14.31 -37.78 11.65
CA PRO A 235 -15.71 -37.45 11.91
C PRO A 235 -15.95 -35.94 11.81
N LYS A 236 -17.10 -35.57 11.24
CA LYS A 236 -17.56 -34.19 11.14
C LYS A 236 -17.64 -33.57 12.55
N VAL A 237 -16.75 -32.62 12.84
CA VAL A 237 -16.75 -31.85 14.08
C VAL A 237 -17.65 -30.63 13.90
N SER A 238 -18.42 -30.26 14.93
CA SER A 238 -19.24 -29.05 14.89
C SER A 238 -18.35 -27.81 14.77
N LEU A 239 -18.69 -26.87 13.88
CA LEU A 239 -17.94 -25.62 13.74
C LEU A 239 -17.83 -24.86 15.08
N ALA A 240 -18.88 -24.89 15.89
CA ALA A 240 -18.90 -24.25 17.21
C ALA A 240 -17.92 -24.86 18.23
N SER A 241 -17.43 -26.09 17.98
CA SER A 241 -16.46 -26.78 18.83
C SER A 241 -15.02 -26.61 18.38
N LEU A 242 -14.77 -25.88 17.28
CA LEU A 242 -13.42 -25.57 16.84
C LEU A 242 -12.84 -24.48 17.73
N SER A 243 -11.88 -24.85 18.58
CA SER A 243 -11.06 -23.87 19.30
C SER A 243 -10.01 -23.27 18.35
N GLY A 244 -9.90 -21.94 18.34
CA GLY A 244 -8.87 -21.25 17.57
C GLY A 244 -7.46 -21.64 18.01
N ILE A 245 -6.48 -21.47 17.10
CA ILE A 245 -5.06 -21.74 17.40
C ILE A 245 -4.61 -20.75 18.47
N THR A 246 -4.40 -21.23 19.70
CA THR A 246 -3.85 -20.40 20.79
C THR A 246 -2.33 -20.39 20.69
N VAL A 247 -1.75 -19.24 20.38
CA VAL A 247 -0.29 -19.04 20.41
C VAL A 247 0.13 -18.72 21.85
N LYS A 248 1.26 -19.32 22.28
CA LYS A 248 1.81 -19.08 23.62
C LYS A 248 2.28 -17.64 23.73
N GLU A 249 1.84 -16.96 24.79
CA GLU A 249 2.26 -15.60 25.12
C GLU A 249 3.77 -15.52 25.37
N ILE A 250 4.37 -14.40 24.99
CA ILE A 250 5.78 -14.12 25.30
C ILE A 250 5.89 -13.84 26.79
N ASP A 251 6.81 -14.52 27.46
CA ASP A 251 7.12 -14.26 28.87
C ASP A 251 8.05 -13.05 28.97
N TRP A 252 7.48 -11.90 29.32
CA TRP A 252 8.19 -10.63 29.49
C TRP A 252 8.81 -10.48 30.89
N GLN A 253 8.43 -11.30 31.87
CA GLN A 253 8.79 -11.12 33.28
C GLN A 253 10.31 -11.15 33.50
N ALA A 254 11.02 -11.99 32.74
CA ALA A 254 12.48 -12.08 32.82
C ALA A 254 13.19 -10.79 32.38
N VAL A 255 12.53 -9.98 31.55
CA VAL A 255 13.13 -8.78 30.93
C VAL A 255 12.73 -7.51 31.67
N VAL A 256 11.57 -7.49 32.35
CA VAL A 256 11.03 -6.28 33.02
C VAL A 256 11.33 -6.17 34.50
N LYS A 257 11.94 -7.19 35.11
CA LYS A 257 12.06 -7.36 36.57
C LYS A 257 12.61 -6.16 37.36
N ASP A 258 13.40 -5.29 36.73
CA ASP A 258 13.99 -4.09 37.35
C ASP A 258 13.74 -2.81 36.54
N LEU A 259 12.80 -2.84 35.58
CA LEU A 259 12.50 -1.70 34.71
C LEU A 259 11.37 -0.85 35.29
N THR A 260 11.64 0.44 35.46
CA THR A 260 10.64 1.43 35.92
C THR A 260 10.61 2.64 34.98
N PRO A 261 10.25 2.45 33.70
CA PRO A 261 10.17 3.55 32.75
C PRO A 261 8.99 4.48 33.06
N GLN A 262 9.08 5.71 32.56
CA GLN A 262 7.96 6.65 32.62
C GLN A 262 6.83 6.17 31.68
N LYS A 263 5.65 5.91 32.25
CA LYS A 263 4.45 5.48 31.52
C LYS A 263 3.60 6.66 31.05
N ASP A 264 2.69 6.40 30.13
CA ASP A 264 1.73 7.37 29.62
C ASP A 264 0.59 7.58 30.63
N PRO A 265 0.11 8.80 30.86
CA PRO A 265 -0.92 9.06 31.89
C PRO A 265 -2.24 8.37 31.55
N LEU A 266 -2.52 8.24 30.25
CA LEU A 266 -3.71 7.60 29.71
C LEU A 266 -3.62 6.06 29.65
N ALA A 267 -2.44 5.45 29.87
CA ALA A 267 -2.31 3.98 29.83
C ALA A 267 -3.13 3.27 30.93
N SER A 268 -3.38 3.96 32.04
CA SER A 268 -4.15 3.48 33.19
C SER A 268 -5.63 3.21 32.89
N VAL A 269 -6.16 3.79 31.81
CA VAL A 269 -7.58 3.68 31.43
C VAL A 269 -7.79 2.96 30.11
N ILE A 270 -6.72 2.56 29.42
CA ILE A 270 -6.80 1.84 28.16
C ILE A 270 -6.83 0.34 28.46
N PRO A 271 -7.83 -0.42 27.97
CA PRO A 271 -7.88 -1.86 28.16
C PRO A 271 -6.64 -2.57 27.56
N ALA A 272 -6.13 -3.59 28.25
CA ALA A 272 -4.97 -4.37 27.83
C ALA A 272 -5.12 -5.08 26.48
N ASP A 273 -6.36 -5.33 26.05
CA ASP A 273 -6.70 -6.03 24.81
C ASP A 273 -6.83 -5.11 23.59
N GLN A 274 -6.29 -3.88 23.66
CA GLN A 274 -6.41 -2.87 22.60
C GLN A 274 -5.07 -2.37 22.10
N HIS A 275 -5.05 -2.01 20.81
CA HIS A 275 -3.94 -1.24 20.25
C HIS A 275 -4.08 0.22 20.68
N VAL A 276 -2.95 0.92 20.80
CA VAL A 276 -2.92 2.33 21.16
C VAL A 276 -1.84 3.08 20.41
N LEU A 277 -2.18 4.29 19.98
CA LEU A 277 -1.25 5.29 19.48
C LEU A 277 -1.22 6.46 20.48
N PHE A 278 -0.12 6.60 21.20
CA PHE A 278 0.13 7.70 22.13
C PHE A 278 0.77 8.89 21.42
N PHE A 279 0.38 10.09 21.85
CA PHE A 279 1.03 11.33 21.46
C PHE A 279 1.35 12.15 22.72
N PRO A 280 2.60 12.63 22.86
CA PRO A 280 3.00 13.41 24.02
C PRO A 280 2.40 14.81 24.05
N SER A 281 1.86 15.30 22.93
CA SER A 281 1.16 16.58 22.84
C SER A 281 0.27 16.64 21.59
N PHE A 282 -0.65 17.61 21.55
CA PHE A 282 -1.43 17.89 20.34
C PHE A 282 -0.56 18.30 19.14
N ALA A 283 0.52 19.05 19.39
CA ALA A 283 1.45 19.46 18.35
C ALA A 283 2.11 18.25 17.67
N ALA A 284 2.53 17.25 18.46
CA ALA A 284 3.14 16.03 17.95
C ALA A 284 2.15 15.23 17.06
N MET A 285 0.87 15.17 17.46
CA MET A 285 -0.17 14.58 16.63
C MET A 285 -0.36 15.32 15.31
N THR A 286 -0.44 16.65 15.33
CA THR A 286 -0.58 17.44 14.09
C THR A 286 0.63 17.27 13.17
N THR A 287 1.85 17.25 13.71
CA THR A 287 3.07 16.99 12.92
C THR A 287 3.01 15.63 12.24
N LEU A 288 2.58 14.58 12.95
CA LEU A 288 2.45 13.24 12.38
C LEU A 288 1.41 13.19 11.25
N VAL A 289 0.27 13.87 11.41
CA VAL A 289 -0.76 13.93 10.39
C VAL A 289 -0.31 14.75 9.18
N ASP A 290 0.36 15.88 9.40
CA ASP A 290 0.89 16.72 8.31
C ASP A 290 1.98 15.98 7.53
N GLU A 291 2.86 15.25 8.22
CA GLU A 291 3.87 14.41 7.59
C GLU A 291 3.21 13.27 6.78
N ALA A 292 2.19 12.63 7.34
CA ALA A 292 1.41 11.61 6.64
C ALA A 292 0.75 12.14 5.35
N LYS A 293 0.21 13.37 5.39
CA LYS A 293 -0.38 14.06 4.23
C LYS A 293 0.68 14.44 3.20
N ALA A 294 1.80 15.02 3.64
CA ALA A 294 2.86 15.51 2.77
C ALA A 294 3.64 14.38 2.07
N ASN A 295 3.92 13.30 2.78
CA ASN A 295 4.71 12.17 2.28
C ASN A 295 3.85 11.03 1.71
N GLY A 296 2.54 11.24 1.58
CA GLY A 296 1.61 10.24 1.01
C GLY A 296 1.61 8.90 1.75
N THR A 297 2.04 8.89 3.01
CA THR A 297 2.16 7.68 3.82
C THR A 297 1.41 7.91 5.13
N PRO A 298 0.07 7.79 5.13
CA PRO A 298 -0.66 7.57 6.36
C PRO A 298 0.02 6.44 7.12
N ILE A 299 0.27 6.60 8.41
CA ILE A 299 0.72 5.51 9.28
C ILE A 299 -0.28 4.34 9.24
N LEU A 300 -1.52 4.61 8.85
CA LEU A 300 -2.54 3.64 8.50
C LEU A 300 -2.22 2.79 7.25
N ARG A 301 -1.36 3.26 6.33
CA ARG A 301 -0.83 2.52 5.16
C ARG A 301 0.35 1.61 5.49
N LEU A 302 1.01 1.77 6.65
CA LEU A 302 2.04 0.82 7.11
C LEU A 302 1.44 -0.55 7.49
N LEU A 303 0.14 -0.59 7.80
CA LEU A 303 -0.58 -1.82 8.16
C LEU A 303 -1.37 -2.43 7.00
N ASP A 304 -1.47 -1.76 5.84
CA ASP A 304 -2.22 -2.26 4.68
C ASP A 304 -1.40 -2.08 3.38
N PRO A 305 -0.91 -3.18 2.75
CA PRO A 305 -0.05 -3.14 1.56
C PRO A 305 -0.82 -2.80 0.24
N ARG A 306 -1.78 -1.88 0.28
CA ARG A 306 -2.67 -1.57 -0.85
C ARG A 306 -2.60 -0.12 -1.33
N SER A 307 -2.65 0.04 -2.65
CA SER A 307 -2.53 1.33 -3.36
C SER A 307 -3.82 2.18 -3.39
N GLU A 308 -4.85 1.87 -2.60
CA GLU A 308 -6.12 2.59 -2.61
C GLU A 308 -6.24 3.54 -1.42
N ASP A 309 -6.67 4.78 -1.68
CA ASP A 309 -7.03 5.73 -0.63
C ASP A 309 -8.50 5.53 -0.23
N ALA A 310 -8.73 4.96 0.95
CA ALA A 310 -10.07 4.66 1.44
C ALA A 310 -10.74 5.85 2.15
N LEU A 311 -10.15 7.05 2.11
CA LEU A 311 -10.61 8.25 2.83
C LEU A 311 -10.89 7.94 4.32
N THR A 312 -10.08 7.05 4.90
CA THR A 312 -10.30 6.52 6.25
C THR A 312 -10.21 7.63 7.28
N HIS A 313 -9.30 8.57 7.06
CA HIS A 313 -9.13 9.75 7.89
C HIS A 313 -10.40 10.63 7.88
N GLU A 314 -10.86 11.05 6.69
CA GLU A 314 -12.03 11.90 6.51
C GLU A 314 -13.30 11.24 7.06
N ARG A 315 -13.41 9.92 6.90
CA ARG A 315 -14.53 9.15 7.44
C ARG A 315 -14.55 9.22 8.97
N TYR A 316 -13.42 9.00 9.64
CA TYR A 316 -13.37 9.04 11.10
C TYR A 316 -13.48 10.46 11.67
N GLU A 317 -12.92 11.46 11.00
CA GLU A 317 -13.14 12.86 11.35
C GLU A 317 -14.64 13.22 11.31
N THR A 318 -15.33 12.80 10.25
CA THR A 318 -16.78 12.99 10.09
C THR A 318 -17.55 12.21 11.16
N GLN A 319 -17.21 10.93 11.34
CA GLN A 319 -17.93 10.04 12.25
C GLN A 319 -17.84 10.51 13.69
N LEU A 320 -16.64 10.86 14.16
CA LEU A 320 -16.42 11.34 15.53
C LEU A 320 -16.81 12.81 15.71
N CYS A 321 -17.13 13.53 14.63
CA CYS A 321 -17.29 15.00 14.61
C CYS A 321 -16.03 15.73 15.09
N LEU A 322 -14.86 15.15 14.79
CA LEU A 322 -13.54 15.62 15.20
C LEU A 322 -12.74 16.00 13.94
N SER A 323 -12.89 17.23 13.47
CA SER A 323 -12.05 17.74 12.36
C SER A 323 -10.79 18.39 12.93
N LEU A 324 -9.61 17.99 12.44
CA LEU A 324 -8.32 18.52 12.89
C LEU A 324 -8.21 20.03 12.74
N ASP A 325 -8.65 20.58 11.61
CA ASP A 325 -8.68 22.03 11.36
C ASP A 325 -9.58 22.76 12.37
N THR A 326 -10.64 22.10 12.80
CA THR A 326 -11.60 22.65 13.74
C THR A 326 -11.05 22.61 15.16
N TRP A 327 -10.33 21.55 15.52
CA TRP A 327 -9.62 21.40 16.78
C TRP A 327 -8.46 22.39 16.95
N ALA A 328 -7.63 22.56 15.91
CA ALA A 328 -6.53 23.54 15.91
C ALA A 328 -7.04 24.98 16.12
N ARG A 329 -8.23 25.30 15.58
CA ARG A 329 -8.89 26.60 15.77
C ARG A 329 -9.58 26.75 17.14
N LEU A 330 -10.16 25.67 17.68
CA LEU A 330 -10.96 25.73 18.91
C LEU A 330 -10.13 25.69 20.19
N LEU A 331 -8.99 24.98 20.19
CA LEU A 331 -8.29 24.69 21.43
C LEU A 331 -7.04 25.50 21.69
N GLY A 332 -6.44 26.06 20.63
CA GLY A 332 -5.06 26.54 20.73
C GLY A 332 -4.08 25.44 21.17
N PRO A 333 -2.76 25.71 21.15
CA PRO A 333 -1.74 24.69 21.41
C PRO A 333 -1.70 24.16 22.85
N SER A 334 -2.41 24.78 23.81
CA SER A 334 -2.13 24.62 25.26
C SER A 334 -3.23 23.96 26.08
N LEU A 335 -4.34 23.49 25.49
CA LEU A 335 -5.43 22.85 26.25
C LEU A 335 -5.29 21.34 26.37
N ILE A 336 -4.57 20.67 25.47
CA ILE A 336 -4.38 19.21 25.51
C ILE A 336 -2.95 18.92 25.96
N ASP A 337 -2.81 18.26 27.11
CA ASP A 337 -1.53 17.87 27.67
C ASP A 337 -0.98 16.64 26.94
N SER A 338 -1.82 15.63 26.69
CA SER A 338 -1.47 14.43 25.93
C SER A 338 -2.69 13.79 25.25
N LEU A 339 -2.46 12.91 24.28
CA LEU A 339 -3.51 12.23 23.52
C LEU A 339 -3.22 10.73 23.40
N ALA A 340 -4.27 9.92 23.41
CA ALA A 340 -4.20 8.52 23.00
C ALA A 340 -5.35 8.17 22.05
N MET A 341 -5.05 7.48 20.96
CA MET A 341 -6.06 6.85 20.10
C MET A 341 -5.99 5.34 20.32
N THR A 342 -7.13 4.68 20.56
CA THR A 342 -7.19 3.25 20.83
C THR A 342 -8.39 2.58 20.16
N GLY A 343 -8.28 1.30 19.86
CA GLY A 343 -9.35 0.51 19.26
C GLY A 343 -9.15 -0.98 19.47
N SER A 344 -10.20 -1.77 19.20
CA SER A 344 -10.16 -3.23 19.37
C SER A 344 -9.33 -3.95 18.31
N ASP A 345 -9.18 -3.37 17.12
CA ASP A 345 -8.58 -4.02 15.98
C ASP A 345 -8.00 -2.97 15.01
N PRO A 346 -6.96 -3.30 14.23
CA PRO A 346 -6.33 -2.36 13.32
C PRO A 346 -7.10 -2.16 12.00
N TYR A 347 -8.29 -2.75 11.80
CA TYR A 347 -9.02 -2.72 10.53
C TYR A 347 -9.82 -1.42 10.34
N LEU A 348 -9.17 -0.29 10.58
CA LEU A 348 -9.74 1.04 10.47
C LEU A 348 -10.38 1.26 9.10
N ARG A 349 -9.83 0.72 8.00
CA ARG A 349 -10.39 0.86 6.64
C ARG A 349 -11.80 0.27 6.50
N THR A 350 -12.06 -0.93 7.00
CA THR A 350 -13.38 -1.57 6.89
C THR A 350 -14.39 -1.04 7.92
N GLY A 351 -13.88 -0.34 8.93
CA GLY A 351 -14.66 0.18 10.04
C GLY A 351 -14.33 -0.62 11.30
N SER A 352 -13.67 0.06 12.22
CA SER A 352 -13.37 -0.37 13.58
C SER A 352 -13.92 0.63 14.60
N ASP A 353 -14.10 0.13 15.81
CA ASP A 353 -14.45 0.91 16.99
C ASP A 353 -13.20 1.64 17.51
N VAL A 354 -13.27 2.97 17.53
CA VAL A 354 -12.17 3.86 17.89
C VAL A 354 -12.58 4.75 19.06
N ALA A 355 -11.66 4.92 20.01
CA ALA A 355 -11.75 5.94 21.04
C ALA A 355 -10.52 6.87 20.98
N ILE A 356 -10.76 8.16 21.15
CA ILE A 356 -9.75 9.19 21.32
C ILE A 356 -9.87 9.73 22.73
N LEU A 357 -8.79 9.61 23.50
CA LEU A 357 -8.67 10.09 24.85
C LEU A 357 -7.76 11.30 24.87
N PHE A 358 -8.23 12.36 25.50
CA PHE A 358 -7.49 13.61 25.70
C PHE A 358 -7.21 13.77 27.19
N GLU A 359 -5.95 13.99 27.55
CA GLU A 359 -5.58 14.54 28.84
C GLU A 359 -5.60 16.07 28.76
N THR A 360 -6.29 16.73 29.68
CA THR A 360 -6.43 18.19 29.67
C THR A 360 -6.47 18.77 31.08
N SER A 361 -5.88 19.95 31.23
CA SER A 361 -6.03 20.80 32.42
C SER A 361 -7.36 21.57 32.45
N ASN A 362 -8.09 21.66 31.33
CA ASN A 362 -9.35 22.40 31.21
C ASN A 362 -10.44 21.57 30.51
N LEU A 363 -11.00 20.63 31.27
CA LEU A 363 -12.10 19.78 30.85
C LEU A 363 -13.31 20.57 30.31
N GLY A 364 -13.66 21.68 30.97
CA GLY A 364 -14.87 22.46 30.67
C GLY A 364 -14.82 23.04 29.26
N SER A 365 -13.72 23.68 28.89
CA SER A 365 -13.53 24.23 27.55
C SER A 365 -13.47 23.15 26.48
N LEU A 366 -12.74 22.06 26.73
CA LEU A 366 -12.61 20.96 25.77
C LEU A 366 -13.98 20.29 25.50
N LYS A 367 -14.72 19.99 26.56
CA LYS A 367 -16.08 19.44 26.49
C LYS A 367 -17.02 20.38 25.74
N ALA A 368 -17.01 21.67 26.08
CA ALA A 368 -17.86 22.67 25.42
C ALA A 368 -17.56 22.77 23.92
N GLY A 369 -16.27 22.76 23.54
CA GLY A 369 -15.85 22.78 22.13
C GLY A 369 -16.40 21.60 21.33
N ILE A 370 -16.37 20.39 21.89
CA ILE A 370 -16.95 19.18 21.26
C ILE A 370 -18.47 19.31 21.16
N GLN A 371 -19.13 19.76 22.22
CA GLN A 371 -20.59 19.94 22.22
C GLN A 371 -21.03 20.98 21.18
N THR A 372 -20.26 22.06 20.98
CA THR A 372 -20.50 23.02 19.89
C THR A 372 -20.37 22.37 18.51
N GLN A 373 -19.44 21.44 18.32
CA GLN A 373 -19.34 20.68 17.07
C GLN A 373 -20.57 19.78 16.85
N TYR A 374 -21.04 19.11 17.89
CA TYR A 374 -22.27 18.32 17.81
C TYR A 374 -23.46 19.18 17.38
N GLN A 375 -23.64 20.35 18.00
CA GLN A 375 -24.69 21.30 17.64
C GLN A 375 -24.58 21.78 16.18
N ARG A 376 -23.36 22.03 15.69
CA ARG A 376 -23.11 22.43 14.31
C ARG A 376 -23.45 21.32 13.31
N VAL A 377 -23.07 20.07 13.61
CA VAL A 377 -23.39 18.94 12.73
C VAL A 377 -24.91 18.71 12.69
N GLN A 378 -25.59 18.83 13.83
CA GLN A 378 -27.05 18.74 13.92
C GLN A 378 -27.78 19.88 13.20
N SER A 379 -27.22 21.08 13.15
CA SER A 379 -27.82 22.20 12.40
C SER A 379 -27.64 22.06 10.89
N LEU A 380 -26.59 21.35 10.44
CA LEU A 380 -26.32 21.09 9.03
C LEU A 380 -27.07 19.87 8.50
N ASP A 381 -27.32 18.86 9.33
CA ASP A 381 -28.04 17.63 8.97
C ASP A 381 -29.09 17.27 10.03
N HIS A 382 -30.36 17.49 9.69
CA HIS A 382 -31.51 17.16 10.55
C HIS A 382 -31.70 15.66 10.81
N GLN A 383 -31.01 14.77 10.08
CA GLN A 383 -31.04 13.33 10.33
C GLN A 383 -30.12 12.92 11.50
N VAL A 384 -29.27 13.82 11.97
CA VAL A 384 -28.37 13.57 13.11
C VAL A 384 -29.12 13.82 14.42
N GLN A 385 -29.25 12.79 15.23
CA GLN A 385 -29.99 12.81 16.49
C GLN A 385 -29.05 12.88 17.69
N SER A 386 -29.48 13.55 18.76
CA SER A 386 -28.77 13.52 20.04
C SER A 386 -28.88 12.14 20.68
N ALA A 387 -27.77 11.64 21.22
CA ALA A 387 -27.73 10.46 22.06
C ALA A 387 -27.24 10.86 23.45
N SER A 388 -27.84 10.33 24.50
CA SER A 388 -27.35 10.50 25.87
C SER A 388 -27.77 9.32 26.73
N GLY A 389 -27.05 9.12 27.83
CA GLY A 389 -27.31 8.04 28.75
C GLY A 389 -26.28 7.98 29.86
N THR A 390 -26.34 6.91 30.64
CA THR A 390 -25.37 6.63 31.71
C THR A 390 -24.83 5.23 31.50
N LEU A 391 -23.51 5.08 31.53
CA LEU A 391 -22.84 3.80 31.37
C LEU A 391 -21.81 3.65 32.49
N LEU A 392 -21.89 2.56 33.26
CA LEU A 392 -21.03 2.30 34.43
C LEU A 392 -20.90 3.53 35.37
N GLY A 393 -22.02 4.22 35.63
CA GLY A 393 -22.07 5.40 36.50
C GLY A 393 -21.61 6.72 35.87
N HIS A 394 -21.20 6.72 34.59
CA HIS A 394 -20.72 7.91 33.90
C HIS A 394 -21.74 8.37 32.85
N ALA A 395 -22.16 9.63 32.93
CA ALA A 395 -23.06 10.22 31.95
C ALA A 395 -22.32 10.51 30.64
N TYR A 396 -22.85 10.01 29.53
CA TYR A 396 -22.35 10.31 28.19
C TYR A 396 -23.35 11.14 27.39
N GLN A 397 -22.83 11.89 26.43
CA GLN A 397 -23.60 12.65 25.45
C GLN A 397 -23.02 12.43 24.07
N GLY A 398 -23.81 12.55 23.03
CA GLY A 398 -23.36 12.18 21.69
C GLY A 398 -24.32 12.60 20.61
N VAL A 399 -23.91 12.34 19.37
CA VAL A 399 -24.70 12.52 18.17
C VAL A 399 -24.57 11.29 17.28
N VAL A 400 -25.69 10.84 16.73
CA VAL A 400 -25.76 9.61 15.95
C VAL A 400 -26.71 9.80 14.77
N LYS A 401 -26.29 9.32 13.60
CA LYS A 401 -27.14 9.15 12.42
C LYS A 401 -27.39 7.67 12.18
N ALA A 402 -28.56 7.33 11.62
CA ALA A 402 -28.97 5.94 11.41
C ALA A 402 -27.99 5.12 10.55
N ASP A 403 -27.32 5.76 9.59
CA ASP A 403 -26.29 5.14 8.72
C ASP A 403 -24.89 5.09 9.35
N ARG A 404 -24.74 5.61 10.59
CA ARG A 404 -23.48 5.76 11.34
C ARG A 404 -22.38 6.56 10.63
N THR A 405 -22.71 7.33 9.60
CA THR A 405 -21.79 8.31 9.01
C THR A 405 -21.38 9.38 10.03
N VAL A 406 -22.29 9.69 10.96
CA VAL A 406 -22.03 10.41 12.21
C VAL A 406 -22.36 9.48 13.37
N CYS A 407 -21.38 9.22 14.23
CA CYS A 407 -21.55 8.42 15.44
C CYS A 407 -20.44 8.80 16.41
N SER A 408 -20.78 9.62 17.39
CA SER A 408 -19.82 10.14 18.36
C SER A 408 -20.44 10.23 19.74
N TYR A 409 -19.73 9.70 20.73
CA TYR A 409 -20.10 9.69 22.14
C TYR A 409 -18.96 10.31 22.95
N LEU A 410 -19.32 11.24 23.82
CA LEU A 410 -18.46 12.03 24.67
C LEU A 410 -18.75 11.70 26.13
N VAL A 411 -17.69 11.44 26.88
CA VAL A 411 -17.71 11.31 28.34
C VAL A 411 -16.48 12.00 28.92
N THR A 412 -16.57 12.45 30.16
CA THR A 412 -15.48 13.17 30.85
C THR A 412 -15.35 12.70 32.27
N TRP A 413 -14.12 12.55 32.76
CA TRP A 413 -13.80 12.25 34.16
C TRP A 413 -12.42 12.80 34.51
N ASP A 414 -12.16 13.12 35.78
CA ASP A 414 -10.84 13.57 36.29
C ASP A 414 -10.16 14.66 35.44
N ARG A 415 -9.18 14.29 34.60
CA ARG A 415 -8.52 15.16 33.59
C ARG A 415 -8.66 14.63 32.17
N THR A 416 -9.54 13.66 31.97
CA THR A 416 -9.72 12.93 30.72
C THR A 416 -11.02 13.28 30.04
N VAL A 417 -10.95 13.60 28.76
CA VAL A 417 -12.08 13.65 27.84
C VAL A 417 -11.96 12.48 26.88
N LEU A 418 -12.99 11.65 26.78
CA LEU A 418 -13.04 10.56 25.81
C LEU A 418 -14.11 10.83 24.77
N VAL A 419 -13.75 10.64 23.51
CA VAL A 419 -14.66 10.64 22.36
C VAL A 419 -14.56 9.31 21.63
N THR A 420 -15.67 8.66 21.33
CA THR A 420 -15.67 7.36 20.64
C THR A 420 -16.86 7.20 19.71
N ASN A 421 -16.72 6.36 18.68
CA ASN A 421 -17.79 6.02 17.75
C ASN A 421 -18.63 4.79 18.19
N SER A 422 -18.35 4.21 19.37
CA SER A 422 -18.98 2.98 19.82
C SER A 422 -19.23 2.97 21.33
N LEU A 423 -20.48 2.61 21.71
CA LEU A 423 -20.83 2.40 23.12
C LEU A 423 -20.14 1.17 23.72
N VAL A 424 -19.81 0.18 22.90
CA VAL A 424 -19.06 -1.01 23.35
C VAL A 424 -17.63 -0.60 23.71
N GLN A 425 -17.02 0.26 22.89
CA GLN A 425 -15.69 0.79 23.15
C GLN A 425 -15.68 1.72 24.37
N LEU A 426 -16.70 2.57 24.51
CA LEU A 426 -16.93 3.37 25.72
C LEU A 426 -17.00 2.48 26.98
N GLU A 427 -17.77 1.40 26.93
CA GLU A 427 -17.89 0.46 28.04
C GLU A 427 -16.56 -0.20 28.40
N LYS A 428 -15.78 -0.64 27.42
CA LYS A 428 -14.46 -1.25 27.66
C LYS A 428 -13.51 -0.29 28.37
N VAL A 429 -13.41 0.96 27.90
CA VAL A 429 -12.56 1.97 28.55
C VAL A 429 -13.05 2.29 29.96
N LEU A 430 -14.37 2.38 30.19
CA LEU A 430 -14.90 2.59 31.54
C LEU A 430 -14.70 1.38 32.46
N LYS A 431 -14.68 0.14 31.94
CA LYS A 431 -14.29 -1.06 32.70
C LYS A 431 -12.83 -1.00 33.13
N ALA A 432 -11.92 -0.62 32.23
CA ALA A 432 -10.51 -0.41 32.54
C ALA A 432 -10.35 0.65 33.63
N LYS A 433 -11.01 1.81 33.47
CA LYS A 433 -11.02 2.90 34.44
C LYS A 433 -11.54 2.50 35.83
N THR A 434 -12.51 1.58 35.90
CA THR A 434 -13.10 1.11 37.16
C THR A 434 -12.41 -0.12 37.74
N GLY A 435 -11.30 -0.58 37.12
CA GLY A 435 -10.55 -1.76 37.56
C GLY A 435 -11.26 -3.10 37.31
N GLN A 436 -12.28 -3.11 36.44
CA GLN A 436 -13.02 -4.33 36.06
C GLN A 436 -12.32 -5.13 34.96
N CYS A 437 -11.30 -4.57 34.30
CA CYS A 437 -10.42 -5.29 33.40
C CYS A 437 -8.99 -4.78 33.53
N GLU A 438 -8.04 -5.59 33.08
CA GLU A 438 -6.63 -5.24 33.02
C GLU A 438 -6.39 -4.06 32.07
N THR A 439 -5.45 -3.20 32.44
CA THR A 439 -5.10 -1.97 31.72
C THR A 439 -3.77 -2.14 31.04
N LEU A 440 -3.51 -1.34 30.00
CA LEU A 440 -2.23 -1.32 29.32
C LEU A 440 -1.08 -1.01 30.29
N GLU A 441 -1.31 -0.12 31.26
CA GLU A 441 -0.32 0.24 32.28
C GLU A 441 0.18 -0.96 33.09
N ALA A 442 -0.70 -1.95 33.35
CA ALA A 442 -0.37 -3.14 34.13
C ALA A 442 0.47 -4.16 33.36
N LEU A 443 0.58 -4.04 32.04
CA LEU A 443 1.24 -5.04 31.21
C LEU A 443 2.77 -4.97 31.30
N ASP A 444 3.38 -6.14 31.42
CA ASP A 444 4.83 -6.32 31.35
C ASP A 444 5.37 -5.93 29.96
N GLU A 445 4.69 -6.34 28.87
CA GLU A 445 5.08 -5.95 27.51
C GLU A 445 5.12 -4.43 27.32
N TYR A 446 4.16 -3.70 27.90
CA TYR A 446 4.13 -2.25 27.83
C TYR A 446 5.29 -1.63 28.59
N THR A 447 5.62 -2.18 29.77
CA THR A 447 6.79 -1.78 30.55
C THR A 447 8.08 -2.01 29.76
N PHE A 448 8.22 -3.14 29.07
CA PHE A 448 9.35 -3.40 28.19
C PHE A 448 9.45 -2.36 27.05
N PHE A 449 8.35 -2.08 26.34
CA PHE A 449 8.36 -1.13 25.24
C PHE A 449 8.67 0.30 25.71
N ARG A 450 8.16 0.72 26.87
CA ARG A 450 8.44 2.06 27.41
C ARG A 450 9.86 2.23 27.95
N ASP A 451 10.51 1.16 28.40
CA ASP A 451 11.93 1.20 28.73
C ASP A 451 12.80 1.31 27.47
N ARG A 452 12.43 0.61 26.40
CA ARG A 452 13.13 0.67 25.12
C ARG A 452 12.90 1.98 24.35
N TYR A 453 11.69 2.52 24.43
CA TYR A 453 11.26 3.77 23.79
C TYR A 453 10.85 4.76 24.87
N LYS A 454 11.86 5.40 25.47
CA LYS A 454 11.68 6.24 26.64
C LYS A 454 10.98 7.53 26.30
N ARG A 455 10.14 7.98 27.23
CA ARG A 455 9.30 9.18 27.08
C ARG A 455 10.08 10.49 27.30
N ASP A 456 11.26 10.43 27.89
CA ASP A 456 12.16 11.58 28.08
C ASP A 456 13.01 11.91 26.83
N GLU A 457 12.98 11.02 25.82
CA GLU A 457 13.54 11.26 24.49
C GLU A 457 12.52 12.00 23.59
N PRO A 458 12.97 12.73 22.55
CA PRO A 458 12.06 13.39 21.62
C PRO A 458 11.24 12.36 20.83
N GLU A 459 9.99 12.16 21.25
CA GLU A 459 9.02 11.28 20.59
C GLU A 459 7.91 12.09 19.89
N THR A 460 7.49 11.65 18.70
CA THR A 460 6.31 12.21 18.02
C THR A 460 5.06 11.39 18.35
N ALA A 461 5.18 10.07 18.31
CA ALA A 461 4.13 9.15 18.70
C ALA A 461 4.72 7.77 19.05
N LEU A 462 4.01 7.01 19.87
CA LEU A 462 4.32 5.61 20.16
C LEU A 462 3.10 4.74 19.83
N LEU A 463 3.27 3.81 18.89
CA LEU A 463 2.28 2.78 18.58
C LEU A 463 2.61 1.51 19.37
N ILE A 464 1.64 1.01 20.12
CA ILE A 464 1.69 -0.28 20.79
C ILE A 464 0.54 -1.14 20.29
N VAL A 465 0.87 -2.35 19.87
CA VAL A 465 -0.11 -3.39 19.55
C VAL A 465 0.18 -4.53 20.53
N THR A 466 -0.72 -4.75 21.47
CA THR A 466 -0.54 -5.76 22.51
C THR A 466 -0.66 -7.16 21.93
N ASP A 467 0.03 -8.13 22.53
CA ASP A 467 -0.14 -9.54 22.15
C ASP A 467 -1.61 -9.98 22.29
N ALA A 468 -2.33 -9.42 23.27
CA ALA A 468 -3.76 -9.65 23.45
C ALA A 468 -4.62 -9.11 22.29
N THR A 469 -4.24 -8.00 21.65
CA THR A 469 -4.92 -7.49 20.45
C THR A 469 -4.66 -8.36 19.22
N ILE A 470 -3.44 -8.90 19.07
CA ILE A 470 -3.05 -9.69 17.89
C ILE A 470 -3.68 -11.09 17.92
N ARG A 471 -3.82 -11.69 19.11
CA ARG A 471 -4.34 -13.06 19.28
C ARG A 471 -5.86 -13.21 19.10
N ARG A 472 -6.58 -12.13 18.79
CA ARG A 472 -8.06 -12.12 18.70
C ARG A 472 -8.65 -12.54 17.38
#